data_AF-A0A1J9QYI8-F1
#
_entry.id   AF-A0A1J9QYI8-F1
#
_cell.length_a   1.000
_cell.length_b   1.000
_cell.length_c   1.000
_cell.angle_alpha   90.00
_cell.angle_beta   90.00
_cell.angle_gamma   90.00
#
_symmetry.space_group_name_H-M   'P 1'
#
loop_
_entity.id
_entity.type
_entity.pdbx_description
1 polymer ?
#
loop_
_entity_poly.entity_id
_entity_poly.type
_entity_poly.pdbx_seq_one_letter_code
_entity_poly.pdbx_strand_id
1 'polypeptide(L)'
;RRLKGTNKSSSLKGDWKIFLRSYESATGGKVDARLMRLMRKPSTAVQEAWAGLDTQEEKTPVYVEDMSPLRTQERRFWLGLQRMQICLYNLLGLFTLNRRSAILNLRYRDLKVSLQRDPSGGPRLPTGEFRYGFTKTHVGLTPTNNFILTEIIYEPSLILSPHTLPFGILFFFGAFKATNLTSIEKLRGLTIGGGRQQKPIPLKPEMADHYVFCKVTKEGGKVRILPEEKMDPSSAIRTIAEICGFLHPWFNHRCRYGGGLILNKSASARFWTTIIPRTVSINMQPLISVLDPNAPLMRAITRIGRWLDKRRPRHLTDAQKATVEQDLELQEVIHKRDRAERRAVQTNSPGAIKKFARRKDDVKKTRNRLLYRYRKQFREEFDASKL
;
A
#
# COMPACT_ATOMS: atom_id res chain seq x y z
N ARG A 1 11.82 -35.73 15.42
CA ARG A 1 10.57 -35.09 14.93
C ARG A 1 10.32 -35.60 13.51
N ARG A 2 9.31 -36.46 13.26
CA ARG A 2 8.93 -36.82 11.88
C ARG A 2 8.46 -35.55 11.17
N LEU A 3 9.06 -35.21 10.03
CA LEU A 3 8.58 -34.11 9.18
C LEU A 3 7.12 -34.42 8.79
N LYS A 4 6.23 -33.43 8.83
CA LYS A 4 4.86 -33.59 8.35
C LYS A 4 4.92 -34.05 6.89
N GLY A 5 4.38 -35.22 6.60
CA GLY A 5 4.36 -35.80 5.25
C GLY A 5 3.64 -34.89 4.24
N THR A 6 3.97 -35.04 2.97
CA THR A 6 3.32 -34.33 1.88
C THR A 6 1.99 -35.00 1.55
N ASN A 7 0.89 -34.36 1.90
CA ASN A 7 -0.46 -34.92 1.72
C ASN A 7 -1.21 -34.36 0.49
N LYS A 8 -0.60 -33.43 -0.26
CA LYS A 8 -1.23 -32.76 -1.42
C LYS A 8 -0.33 -32.87 -2.65
N SER A 9 -0.91 -33.29 -3.79
CA SER A 9 -0.20 -33.35 -5.08
C SER A 9 0.33 -31.99 -5.54
N SER A 10 -0.39 -30.91 -5.21
CA SER A 10 -0.01 -29.53 -5.52
C SER A 10 1.24 -29.07 -4.77
N SER A 11 1.50 -29.60 -3.57
CA SER A 11 2.72 -29.31 -2.80
C SER A 11 3.94 -29.87 -3.52
N LEU A 12 3.89 -31.11 -4.04
CA LEU A 12 4.97 -31.69 -4.85
C LEU A 12 5.29 -30.84 -6.09
N LYS A 13 4.25 -30.34 -6.78
CA LYS A 13 4.43 -29.41 -7.92
C LYS A 13 5.04 -28.07 -7.48
N GLY A 14 4.72 -27.60 -6.27
CA GLY A 14 5.27 -26.39 -5.67
C GLY A 14 6.75 -26.56 -5.33
N ASP A 15 7.09 -27.62 -4.61
CA ASP A 15 8.45 -27.97 -4.21
C ASP A 15 9.35 -28.18 -5.41
N TRP A 16 8.84 -28.83 -6.47
CA TRP A 16 9.54 -28.96 -7.74
C TRP A 16 9.87 -27.60 -8.37
N LYS A 17 8.93 -26.64 -8.35
CA LYS A 17 9.18 -25.28 -8.85
C LYS A 17 10.18 -24.51 -7.98
N ILE A 18 10.20 -24.77 -6.67
CA ILE A 18 11.17 -24.17 -5.75
C ILE A 18 12.55 -24.74 -6.06
N PHE A 19 12.67 -26.07 -6.16
CA PHE A 19 13.91 -26.75 -6.55
C PHE A 19 14.49 -26.22 -7.86
N LEU A 20 13.69 -26.13 -8.93
CA LEU A 20 14.14 -25.62 -10.22
C LEU A 20 14.74 -24.21 -10.12
N ARG A 21 14.13 -23.35 -9.29
CA ARG A 21 14.62 -21.97 -9.07
C ARG A 21 15.85 -21.94 -8.18
N SER A 22 15.92 -22.78 -7.14
CA SER A 22 17.10 -22.92 -6.29
C SER A 22 18.29 -23.42 -7.10
N TYR A 23 18.07 -24.38 -8.00
CA TYR A 23 19.08 -24.86 -8.94
C TYR A 23 19.57 -23.74 -9.86
N GLU A 24 18.66 -22.99 -10.49
CA GLU A 24 19.01 -21.87 -11.36
C GLU A 24 19.79 -20.78 -10.61
N SER A 25 19.41 -20.50 -9.37
CA SER A 25 20.11 -19.53 -8.53
C SER A 25 21.50 -20.00 -8.09
N ALA A 26 21.69 -21.30 -7.85
CA ALA A 26 22.96 -21.86 -7.38
C ALA A 26 23.96 -22.11 -8.51
N THR A 27 23.47 -22.44 -9.71
CA THR A 27 24.32 -22.86 -10.85
C THR A 27 24.44 -21.78 -11.93
N GLY A 28 23.65 -20.70 -11.86
CA GLY A 28 23.61 -19.65 -12.88
C GLY A 28 22.95 -20.08 -14.19
N GLY A 29 22.44 -21.32 -14.28
CA GLY A 29 21.83 -21.89 -15.47
C GLY A 29 20.57 -22.70 -15.18
N LYS A 30 19.66 -22.77 -16.14
CA LYS A 30 18.44 -23.58 -16.00
C LYS A 30 18.79 -25.07 -16.08
N VAL A 31 17.98 -25.90 -15.41
CA VAL A 31 18.03 -27.35 -15.60
C VAL A 31 17.82 -27.67 -17.07
N ASP A 32 18.67 -28.55 -17.60
CA ASP A 32 18.61 -28.98 -18.99
C ASP A 32 17.21 -29.46 -19.40
N ALA A 33 16.80 -29.12 -20.63
CA ALA A 33 15.45 -29.39 -21.12
C ALA A 33 15.15 -30.89 -21.24
N ARG A 34 16.15 -31.71 -21.56
CA ARG A 34 16.01 -33.18 -21.62
C ARG A 34 15.83 -33.74 -20.22
N LEU A 35 16.61 -33.28 -19.25
CA LEU A 35 16.47 -33.66 -17.84
C LEU A 35 15.10 -33.22 -17.27
N MET A 36 14.63 -32.01 -17.58
CA MET A 36 13.28 -31.56 -17.21
C MET A 36 12.17 -32.46 -17.77
N ARG A 37 12.33 -32.94 -19.00
CA ARG A 37 11.34 -33.81 -19.67
C ARG A 37 11.34 -35.22 -19.07
N LEU A 38 12.52 -35.73 -18.73
CA LEU A 38 12.69 -37.01 -18.04
C LEU A 38 12.09 -36.99 -16.64
N MET A 39 12.29 -35.92 -15.88
CA MET A 39 11.78 -35.75 -14.51
C MET A 39 10.24 -35.56 -14.45
N ARG A 40 9.60 -35.23 -15.59
CA ARG A 40 8.15 -35.05 -15.67
C ARG A 40 7.39 -36.37 -15.51
N LYS A 41 7.91 -37.47 -16.07
CA LYS A 41 7.29 -38.81 -15.96
C LYS A 41 7.31 -39.37 -14.53
N PRO A 42 8.44 -39.37 -13.79
CA PRO A 42 8.49 -39.72 -12.38
C PRO A 42 7.56 -38.86 -11.52
N SER A 43 7.42 -37.56 -11.82
CA SER A 43 6.53 -36.70 -11.02
C SER A 43 5.04 -37.04 -11.18
N THR A 44 4.63 -37.52 -12.36
CA THR A 44 3.28 -38.03 -12.60
C THR A 44 3.12 -39.42 -11.98
N ALA A 45 4.09 -40.31 -12.16
CA ALA A 45 4.09 -41.64 -11.56
C ALA A 45 4.11 -41.60 -10.02
N VAL A 46 4.79 -40.63 -9.40
CA VAL A 46 4.77 -40.40 -7.94
C VAL A 46 3.41 -39.87 -7.49
N GLN A 47 2.72 -39.06 -8.29
CA GLN A 47 1.36 -38.62 -8.00
C GLN A 47 0.34 -39.75 -8.13
N GLU A 48 0.52 -40.65 -9.10
CA GLU A 48 -0.35 -41.80 -9.35
C GLU A 48 -0.08 -42.95 -8.36
N ALA A 49 1.17 -43.21 -8.00
CA ALA A 49 1.57 -44.28 -7.08
C ALA A 49 1.27 -43.96 -5.61
N TRP A 50 1.16 -42.68 -5.24
CA TRP A 50 0.78 -42.27 -3.88
C TRP A 50 -0.74 -42.13 -3.79
N ALA A 51 -1.42 -43.28 -3.75
CA ALA A 51 -2.85 -43.38 -3.50
C ALA A 51 -3.19 -42.77 -2.12
N GLY A 52 -3.70 -41.54 -2.13
CA GLY A 52 -4.01 -40.78 -0.90
C GLY A 52 -3.52 -39.32 -0.92
N LEU A 53 -2.82 -38.88 -1.97
CA LEU A 53 -2.61 -37.44 -2.18
C LEU A 53 -3.94 -36.78 -2.55
N ASP A 54 -4.37 -35.84 -1.72
CA ASP A 54 -5.60 -35.07 -1.94
C ASP A 54 -5.53 -34.39 -3.31
N THR A 55 -6.52 -34.66 -4.15
CA THR A 55 -6.66 -34.01 -5.45
C THR A 55 -6.95 -32.54 -5.20
N GLN A 56 -6.57 -31.69 -6.15
CA GLN A 56 -6.63 -30.25 -5.96
C GLN A 56 -8.07 -29.82 -5.63
N GLU A 57 -8.31 -29.31 -4.40
CA GLU A 57 -9.58 -28.68 -4.03
C GLU A 57 -10.09 -27.81 -5.17
N GLU A 58 -11.37 -27.98 -5.52
CA GLU A 58 -12.00 -27.20 -6.55
C GLU A 58 -11.90 -25.72 -6.19
N LYS A 59 -11.37 -24.93 -7.13
CA LYS A 59 -11.10 -23.50 -6.95
C LYS A 59 -12.37 -22.69 -7.20
N THR A 60 -13.45 -23.06 -6.53
CA THR A 60 -14.75 -22.40 -6.66
C THR A 60 -14.55 -20.91 -6.38
N PRO A 61 -14.90 -20.03 -7.34
CA PRO A 61 -14.75 -18.60 -7.17
C PRO A 61 -15.68 -18.10 -6.06
N VAL A 62 -15.28 -16.99 -5.44
CA VAL A 62 -16.08 -16.26 -4.46
C VAL A 62 -16.36 -14.88 -5.05
N TYR A 63 -17.62 -14.48 -5.02
CA TYR A 63 -18.11 -13.20 -5.51
C TYR A 63 -18.64 -12.32 -4.35
N VAL A 64 -19.23 -11.17 -4.68
CA VAL A 64 -19.69 -10.22 -3.67
C VAL A 64 -20.95 -10.73 -2.95
N GLU A 65 -21.78 -11.49 -3.64
CA GLU A 65 -23.01 -12.12 -3.16
C GLU A 65 -22.72 -13.12 -2.03
N ASP A 66 -21.55 -13.77 -2.08
CA ASP A 66 -21.08 -14.74 -1.10
C ASP A 66 -20.59 -14.08 0.22
N MET A 67 -20.61 -12.75 0.33
CA MET A 67 -20.19 -12.03 1.54
C MET A 67 -21.32 -11.78 2.54
N SER A 68 -22.57 -12.07 2.17
CA SER A 68 -23.72 -11.96 3.08
C SER A 68 -23.57 -12.71 4.43
N PRO A 69 -22.85 -13.86 4.53
CA PRO A 69 -22.61 -14.55 5.80
C PRO A 69 -21.92 -13.70 6.87
N LEU A 70 -21.14 -12.68 6.50
CA LEU A 70 -20.47 -11.80 7.46
C LEU A 70 -21.46 -11.03 8.35
N ARG A 71 -22.74 -10.97 7.96
CA ARG A 71 -23.84 -10.38 8.74
C ARG A 71 -24.32 -11.27 9.88
N THR A 72 -23.98 -12.56 9.88
CA THR A 72 -24.45 -13.50 10.90
C THR A 72 -24.11 -13.01 12.31
N GLN A 73 -25.06 -13.20 13.23
CA GLN A 73 -24.93 -12.87 14.65
C GLN A 73 -24.67 -14.13 15.50
N GLU A 74 -24.77 -15.32 14.90
CA GLU A 74 -24.60 -16.59 15.61
C GLU A 74 -23.16 -16.78 16.08
N ARG A 75 -22.18 -16.36 15.26
CA ARG A 75 -20.79 -16.30 15.71
C ARG A 75 -20.60 -15.14 16.69
N ARG A 76 -20.48 -15.49 17.97
CA ARG A 76 -20.11 -14.54 19.03
C ARG A 76 -18.60 -14.27 19.03
N PHE A 77 -18.25 -13.04 19.36
CA PHE A 77 -16.89 -12.57 19.56
C PHE A 77 -16.76 -11.94 20.94
N TRP A 78 -15.56 -11.92 21.51
CA TRP A 78 -15.31 -11.29 22.81
C TRP A 78 -15.47 -9.78 22.76
N LEU A 79 -15.11 -9.17 21.62
CA LEU A 79 -15.23 -7.75 21.36
C LEU A 79 -15.77 -7.49 19.95
N GLY A 80 -16.55 -6.41 19.82
CA GLY A 80 -17.01 -5.91 18.52
C GLY A 80 -15.85 -5.64 17.54
N LEU A 81 -14.68 -5.24 18.06
CA LEU A 81 -13.45 -5.09 17.28
C LEU A 81 -13.09 -6.36 16.50
N GLN A 82 -13.16 -7.54 17.12
CA GLN A 82 -12.82 -8.79 16.44
C GLN A 82 -13.72 -9.02 15.23
N ARG A 83 -15.02 -8.74 15.39
CA ARG A 83 -15.98 -8.84 14.29
C ARG A 83 -15.66 -7.86 13.18
N MET A 84 -15.40 -6.59 13.52
CA MET A 84 -15.02 -5.57 12.53
C MET A 84 -13.77 -5.99 11.75
N GLN A 85 -12.75 -6.52 12.43
CA GLN A 85 -11.52 -7.00 11.80
C GLN A 85 -11.78 -8.21 10.88
N ILE A 86 -12.63 -9.17 11.27
CA ILE A 86 -12.99 -10.31 10.40
C ILE A 86 -13.74 -9.86 9.15
N CYS A 87 -14.71 -8.96 9.30
CA CYS A 87 -15.46 -8.44 8.15
C CYS A 87 -14.51 -7.68 7.22
N LEU A 88 -13.68 -6.78 7.76
CA LEU A 88 -12.73 -6.00 6.97
C LEU A 88 -11.72 -6.90 6.27
N TYR A 89 -11.20 -7.93 6.93
CA TYR A 89 -10.25 -8.87 6.34
C TYR A 89 -10.83 -9.54 5.08
N ASN A 90 -12.07 -10.00 5.16
CA ASN A 90 -12.75 -10.67 4.04
C ASN A 90 -13.04 -9.69 2.90
N LEU A 91 -13.53 -8.48 3.22
CA LEU A 91 -13.80 -7.46 2.20
C LEU A 91 -12.52 -6.97 1.52
N LEU A 92 -11.41 -6.79 2.24
CA LEU A 92 -10.12 -6.48 1.61
C LEU A 92 -9.64 -7.65 0.75
N GLY A 93 -9.88 -8.91 1.16
CA GLY A 93 -9.60 -10.10 0.36
C GLY A 93 -10.36 -10.10 -0.97
N LEU A 94 -11.64 -9.75 -0.93
CA LEU A 94 -12.53 -9.65 -2.09
C LEU A 94 -12.15 -8.50 -3.02
N PHE A 95 -12.05 -7.27 -2.50
CA PHE A 95 -11.91 -6.08 -3.34
C PHE A 95 -10.46 -5.79 -3.73
N THR A 96 -9.47 -6.13 -2.90
CA THR A 96 -8.06 -5.85 -3.24
C THR A 96 -7.35 -7.06 -3.85
N LEU A 97 -7.97 -8.23 -3.79
CA LEU A 97 -7.40 -9.50 -4.29
C LEU A 97 -6.03 -9.82 -3.69
N ASN A 98 -5.71 -9.23 -2.53
CA ASN A 98 -4.43 -9.43 -1.85
C ASN A 98 -4.37 -10.77 -1.13
N ARG A 99 -3.14 -11.27 -1.01
CA ARG A 99 -2.87 -12.51 -0.25
C ARG A 99 -3.10 -12.28 1.23
N ARG A 100 -3.47 -13.35 1.94
CA ARG A 100 -3.65 -13.35 3.41
C ARG A 100 -2.51 -12.63 4.15
N SER A 101 -1.26 -12.96 3.82
CA SER A 101 -0.09 -12.35 4.47
C SER A 101 0.04 -10.85 4.21
N ALA A 102 -0.33 -10.38 3.01
CA ALA A 102 -0.24 -8.95 2.69
C ALA A 102 -1.28 -8.15 3.47
N ILE A 103 -2.50 -8.70 3.63
CA ILE A 103 -3.57 -8.06 4.39
C ILE A 103 -3.26 -8.06 5.90
N LEU A 104 -2.94 -9.21 6.47
CA LEU A 104 -2.68 -9.33 7.92
C LEU A 104 -1.41 -8.60 8.38
N ASN A 105 -0.49 -8.28 7.46
CA ASN A 105 0.71 -7.51 7.77
C ASN A 105 0.52 -5.99 7.67
N LEU A 106 -0.67 -5.51 7.30
CA LEU A 106 -0.95 -4.07 7.27
C LEU A 106 -0.79 -3.47 8.66
N ARG A 107 0.02 -2.42 8.75
CA ARG A 107 0.17 -1.58 9.94
C ARG A 107 -0.39 -0.19 9.68
N TYR A 108 -0.54 0.62 10.73
CA TYR A 108 -1.10 1.98 10.57
C TYR A 108 -0.23 2.88 9.69
N ARG A 109 1.10 2.68 9.67
CA ARG A 109 1.99 3.37 8.71
C ARG A 109 1.72 3.06 7.24
N ASP A 110 1.05 1.94 6.97
CA ASP A 110 0.67 1.51 5.63
C ASP A 110 -0.67 2.10 5.19
N LEU A 111 -1.35 2.82 6.11
CA LEU A 111 -2.60 3.52 5.84
C LEU A 111 -2.34 5.00 5.59
N LYS A 112 -3.00 5.56 4.58
CA LYS A 112 -3.13 7.01 4.41
C LYS A 112 -4.59 7.38 4.41
N VAL A 113 -4.97 8.29 5.30
CA VAL A 113 -6.32 8.83 5.35
C VAL A 113 -6.33 10.23 4.77
N SER A 114 -7.34 10.53 3.98
CA SER A 114 -7.52 11.85 3.40
C SER A 114 -9.00 12.15 3.20
N LEU A 115 -9.31 13.44 3.10
CA LEU A 115 -10.60 13.94 2.64
C LEU A 115 -10.43 14.49 1.21
N GLN A 116 -11.10 13.89 0.24
CA GLN A 116 -11.01 14.24 -1.19
C GLN A 116 -12.18 15.14 -1.61
N ARG A 117 -11.95 16.02 -2.59
CA ARG A 117 -13.05 16.65 -3.33
C ARG A 117 -13.64 15.67 -4.33
N ASP A 118 -14.95 15.63 -4.42
CA ASP A 118 -15.62 14.95 -5.52
C ASP A 118 -15.45 15.78 -6.80
N PRO A 119 -14.86 15.23 -7.88
CA PRO A 119 -14.75 15.93 -9.16
C PRO A 119 -16.11 16.29 -9.78
N SER A 120 -17.19 15.60 -9.41
CA SER A 120 -18.56 15.89 -9.85
C SER A 120 -19.26 16.95 -9.01
N GLY A 121 -18.58 17.52 -8.00
CA GLY A 121 -19.14 18.56 -7.13
C GLY A 121 -19.98 18.04 -5.95
N GLY A 122 -20.04 16.72 -5.76
CA GLY A 122 -20.70 16.09 -4.62
C GLY A 122 -19.99 16.31 -3.28
N PRO A 123 -20.45 15.61 -2.21
CA PRO A 123 -19.88 15.75 -0.89
C PRO A 123 -18.40 15.34 -0.87
N ARG A 124 -17.66 15.89 0.09
CA ARG A 124 -16.25 15.51 0.28
C ARG A 124 -16.19 14.04 0.68
N LEU A 125 -15.24 13.31 0.12
CA LEU A 125 -15.12 11.86 0.27
C LEU A 125 -13.97 11.53 1.23
N PRO A 126 -14.23 11.09 2.46
CA PRO A 126 -13.27 10.32 3.23
C PRO A 126 -12.71 9.19 2.37
N THR A 127 -11.41 9.00 2.43
CA THR A 127 -10.70 8.07 1.56
C THR A 127 -9.56 7.44 2.33
N GLY A 128 -9.52 6.11 2.33
CA GLY A 128 -8.42 5.32 2.87
C GLY A 128 -7.58 4.73 1.74
N GLU A 129 -6.27 4.95 1.79
CA GLU A 129 -5.30 4.29 0.92
C GLU A 129 -4.54 3.23 1.71
N PHE A 130 -4.49 2.02 1.18
CA PHE A 130 -3.89 0.84 1.80
C PHE A 130 -2.67 0.43 0.99
N ARG A 131 -1.49 0.53 1.60
CA ARG A 131 -0.22 0.13 1.00
C ARG A 131 0.11 -1.32 1.36
N TYR A 132 0.01 -2.21 0.41
CA TYR A 132 0.35 -3.62 0.59
C TYR A 132 1.79 -3.89 0.17
N GLY A 133 2.57 -4.50 1.07
CA GLY A 133 3.84 -5.13 0.70
C GLY A 133 3.59 -6.48 0.02
N PHE A 134 4.12 -6.69 -1.19
CA PHE A 134 4.05 -8.01 -1.82
C PHE A 134 5.03 -8.98 -1.17
N THR A 135 4.53 -10.06 -0.60
CA THR A 135 5.40 -11.13 -0.05
C THR A 135 6.08 -12.01 -1.11
N LYS A 136 5.86 -11.79 -2.42
CA LYS A 136 6.54 -12.59 -3.45
C LYS A 136 7.92 -12.01 -3.75
N THR A 137 8.91 -12.45 -2.98
CA THR A 137 10.33 -12.06 -3.02
C THR A 137 11.07 -12.33 -4.34
N HIS A 138 10.47 -13.08 -5.27
CA HIS A 138 11.19 -13.70 -6.39
C HIS A 138 11.23 -12.84 -7.68
N VAL A 139 10.92 -11.54 -7.61
CA VAL A 139 10.91 -10.62 -8.78
C VAL A 139 11.86 -9.43 -8.56
N GLY A 140 12.82 -9.54 -7.64
CA GLY A 140 13.93 -8.56 -7.46
C GLY A 140 13.54 -7.22 -6.86
N LEU A 141 12.26 -6.84 -6.88
CA LEU A 141 11.66 -5.73 -6.15
C LEU A 141 10.45 -6.27 -5.40
N THR A 142 10.19 -5.76 -4.20
CA THR A 142 8.89 -5.88 -3.55
C THR A 142 8.03 -4.78 -4.17
N PRO A 143 7.23 -5.02 -5.24
CA PRO A 143 6.26 -4.01 -5.63
C PRO A 143 5.41 -3.74 -4.38
N THR A 144 5.12 -2.47 -4.09
CA THR A 144 4.08 -2.12 -3.12
C THR A 144 2.91 -1.60 -3.92
N ASN A 145 1.71 -2.12 -3.65
CA ASN A 145 0.50 -1.60 -4.26
C ASN A 145 -0.27 -0.75 -3.28
N ASN A 146 -0.74 0.38 -3.77
CA ASN A 146 -1.71 1.21 -3.08
C ASN A 146 -3.09 0.92 -3.66
N PHE A 147 -4.00 0.45 -2.81
CA PHE A 147 -5.43 0.38 -3.11
C PHE A 147 -6.12 1.55 -2.43
N ILE A 148 -7.06 2.15 -3.14
CA ILE A 148 -7.81 3.30 -2.67
C ILE A 148 -9.24 2.85 -2.43
N LEU A 149 -9.76 3.10 -1.24
CA LEU A 149 -11.16 2.89 -0.87
C LEU A 149 -11.79 4.24 -0.57
N THR A 150 -12.78 4.61 -1.38
CA THR A 150 -13.59 5.82 -1.20
C THR A 150 -14.85 5.52 -0.40
N GLU A 151 -15.42 6.53 0.25
CA GLU A 151 -16.71 6.42 0.94
C GLU A 151 -17.90 6.37 -0.06
N ILE A 152 -17.88 5.42 -0.99
CA ILE A 152 -19.05 5.14 -1.84
C ILE A 152 -19.66 3.84 -1.35
N ILE A 153 -20.92 3.93 -0.92
CA ILE A 153 -21.68 2.80 -0.42
C ILE A 153 -22.40 2.16 -1.60
N TYR A 154 -21.87 1.04 -2.08
CA TYR A 154 -22.51 0.24 -3.13
C TYR A 154 -23.46 -0.83 -2.58
N GLU A 155 -23.45 -1.03 -1.26
CA GLU A 155 -24.25 -2.06 -0.60
C GLU A 155 -24.98 -1.47 0.62
N PRO A 156 -26.30 -1.67 0.79
CA PRO A 156 -27.07 -1.09 1.90
C PRO A 156 -26.53 -1.45 3.29
N SER A 157 -25.84 -2.58 3.44
CA SER A 157 -25.24 -2.95 4.72
C SER A 157 -23.87 -2.33 4.92
N LEU A 158 -23.75 -1.48 5.94
CA LEU A 158 -22.47 -0.90 6.37
C LEU A 158 -21.42 -1.95 6.78
N ILE A 159 -21.85 -3.14 7.22
CA ILE A 159 -20.94 -4.25 7.57
C ILE A 159 -20.21 -4.77 6.31
N LEU A 160 -20.81 -4.64 5.14
CA LEU A 160 -20.19 -5.03 3.87
C LEU A 160 -19.50 -3.85 3.15
N SER A 161 -19.43 -2.69 3.80
CA SER A 161 -18.68 -1.54 3.29
C SER A 161 -17.20 -1.65 3.69
N PRO A 162 -16.28 -1.86 2.73
CA PRO A 162 -14.84 -1.93 3.01
C PRO A 162 -14.27 -0.59 3.48
N HIS A 163 -15.01 0.51 3.30
CA HIS A 163 -14.66 1.84 3.80
C HIS A 163 -15.11 2.06 5.25
N THR A 164 -16.29 1.60 5.65
CA THR A 164 -16.83 1.94 6.99
C THR A 164 -16.03 1.31 8.12
N LEU A 165 -15.66 0.04 7.98
CA LEU A 165 -14.93 -0.72 8.99
C LEU A 165 -13.54 -0.16 9.36
N PRO A 166 -12.64 0.19 8.41
CA PRO A 166 -11.33 0.72 8.77
C PRO A 166 -11.44 2.04 9.53
N PHE A 167 -12.35 2.93 9.15
CA PHE A 167 -12.57 4.17 9.89
C PHE A 167 -13.15 3.90 11.29
N GLY A 168 -14.09 2.96 11.42
CA GLY A 168 -14.59 2.51 12.72
C GLY A 168 -13.47 2.00 13.65
N ILE A 169 -12.55 1.21 13.11
CA ILE A 169 -11.36 0.73 13.84
C ILE A 169 -10.44 1.90 14.22
N LEU A 170 -10.16 2.83 13.31
CA LEU A 170 -9.31 4.01 13.59
C LEU A 170 -9.92 4.91 14.67
N PHE A 171 -11.24 5.11 14.67
CA PHE A 171 -11.93 5.86 15.72
C PHE A 171 -11.91 5.11 17.06
N PHE A 172 -12.14 3.79 17.05
CA PHE A 172 -12.08 2.96 18.25
C PHE A 172 -10.74 3.09 18.98
N PHE A 173 -9.63 3.14 18.25
CA PHE A 173 -8.30 3.32 18.83
C PHE A 173 -7.86 4.78 19.01
N GLY A 174 -8.69 5.76 18.61
CA GLY A 174 -8.30 7.17 18.62
C GLY A 174 -7.02 7.43 17.82
N ALA A 175 -6.91 6.80 16.65
CA ALA A 175 -5.69 6.71 15.86
C ALA A 175 -5.30 8.01 15.14
N PHE A 176 -6.21 8.96 15.04
CA PHE A 176 -5.97 10.25 14.41
C PHE A 176 -5.12 11.16 15.30
N LYS A 177 -4.19 11.89 14.68
CA LYS A 177 -3.37 12.88 15.40
C LYS A 177 -4.21 14.02 15.96
N ALA A 178 -5.25 14.42 15.22
CA ALA A 178 -6.22 15.40 15.69
C ALA A 178 -7.17 14.77 16.72
N THR A 179 -7.00 15.12 17.99
CA THR A 179 -7.74 14.53 19.13
C THR A 179 -9.23 14.83 19.10
N ASN A 180 -9.64 15.93 18.47
CA ASN A 180 -11.05 16.29 18.30
C ASN A 180 -11.77 15.44 17.24
N LEU A 181 -11.04 14.69 16.40
CA LEU A 181 -11.57 13.88 15.31
C LEU A 181 -12.04 12.50 15.81
N THR A 182 -13.22 12.48 16.43
CA THR A 182 -13.78 11.30 17.11
C THR A 182 -14.86 10.56 16.33
N SER A 183 -15.30 11.08 15.19
CA SER A 183 -16.37 10.48 14.38
C SER A 183 -16.25 10.79 12.90
N ILE A 184 -16.96 10.00 12.07
CA ILE A 184 -17.03 10.20 10.62
C ILE A 184 -17.70 11.54 10.26
N GLU A 185 -18.66 11.98 11.07
CA GLU A 185 -19.34 13.25 10.89
C GLU A 185 -18.38 14.43 11.03
N LYS A 186 -17.57 14.42 12.10
CA LYS A 186 -16.52 15.44 12.29
C LYS A 186 -15.50 15.43 11.16
N LEU A 187 -15.16 14.24 10.64
CA LEU A 187 -14.28 14.10 9.48
C LEU A 187 -14.87 14.75 8.23
N ARG A 188 -16.15 14.50 7.93
CA ARG A 188 -16.87 15.11 6.80
C ARG A 188 -17.00 16.63 6.97
N GLY A 189 -17.17 17.11 8.19
CA GLY A 189 -17.23 18.54 8.52
C GLY A 189 -15.93 19.31 8.24
N LEU A 190 -14.79 18.63 8.08
CA LEU A 190 -13.51 19.30 7.82
C LEU A 190 -13.49 19.99 6.47
N THR A 191 -12.97 21.22 6.44
CA THR A 191 -12.79 22.00 5.21
C THR A 191 -11.50 21.65 4.48
N ILE A 192 -11.61 21.52 3.14
CA ILE A 192 -10.46 21.44 2.24
C ILE A 192 -10.12 22.87 1.81
N GLY A 193 -9.04 23.42 2.37
CA GLY A 193 -8.63 24.81 2.13
C GLY A 193 -8.50 25.15 0.64
N GLY A 194 -8.77 26.43 0.31
CA GLY A 194 -8.85 26.93 -1.07
C GLY A 194 -7.70 26.48 -1.97
N GLY A 195 -8.06 25.95 -3.15
CA GLY A 195 -7.11 25.48 -4.15
C GLY A 195 -6.51 24.08 -3.93
N ARG A 196 -6.79 23.40 -2.80
CA ARG A 196 -6.41 21.99 -2.59
C ARG A 196 -7.47 21.03 -3.12
N GLN A 197 -7.03 19.91 -3.67
CA GLN A 197 -7.92 18.80 -4.08
C GLN A 197 -8.19 17.80 -2.97
N GLN A 198 -7.31 17.75 -1.96
CA GLN A 198 -7.44 16.88 -0.80
C GLN A 198 -6.94 17.55 0.48
N LYS A 199 -7.37 17.00 1.62
CA LYS A 199 -6.79 17.27 2.93
C LYS A 199 -6.28 15.95 3.52
N PRO A 200 -4.96 15.77 3.67
CA PRO A 200 -4.41 14.65 4.42
C PRO A 200 -4.90 14.67 5.87
N ILE A 201 -5.19 13.50 6.43
CA ILE A 201 -5.66 13.32 7.80
C ILE A 201 -4.66 12.39 8.49
N PRO A 202 -3.66 12.94 9.20
CA PRO A 202 -2.57 12.17 9.77
C PRO A 202 -3.04 11.26 10.90
N LEU A 203 -2.47 10.06 10.92
CA LEU A 203 -2.52 9.15 12.05
C LEU A 203 -1.38 9.46 13.02
N LYS A 204 -1.53 9.03 14.27
CA LYS A 204 -0.54 9.15 15.33
C LYS A 204 0.75 8.40 14.99
N PRO A 205 1.92 9.06 14.97
CA PRO A 205 3.19 8.40 14.64
C PRO A 205 3.55 7.30 15.64
N GLU A 206 3.19 7.44 16.91
CA GLU A 206 3.42 6.43 17.95
C GLU A 206 2.64 5.12 17.72
N MET A 207 1.58 5.15 16.90
CA MET A 207 0.81 3.96 16.53
C MET A 207 1.23 3.34 15.20
N ALA A 208 2.27 3.88 14.55
CA ALA A 208 2.70 3.50 13.20
C ALA A 208 2.93 1.98 13.04
N ASP A 209 3.39 1.32 14.10
CA ASP A 209 3.72 -0.10 14.12
C ASP A 209 2.59 -1.04 14.53
N HIS A 210 1.44 -0.51 14.97
CA HIS A 210 0.28 -1.32 15.33
C HIS A 210 -0.34 -1.97 14.09
N TYR A 211 -0.73 -3.24 14.23
CA TYR A 211 -1.44 -3.97 13.19
C TYR A 211 -2.87 -3.45 13.04
N VAL A 212 -3.31 -3.29 11.78
CA VAL A 212 -4.72 -3.04 11.45
C VAL A 212 -5.60 -4.23 11.88
N PHE A 213 -5.03 -5.43 11.80
CA PHE A 213 -5.64 -6.69 12.18
C PHE A 213 -4.94 -7.23 13.42
N CYS A 214 -5.19 -6.60 14.57
CA CYS A 214 -4.54 -6.93 15.82
C CYS A 214 -5.19 -8.13 16.54
N LYS A 215 -4.40 -8.84 17.33
CA LYS A 215 -4.85 -10.00 18.10
C LYS A 215 -5.70 -9.53 19.28
N VAL A 216 -6.76 -10.29 19.54
CA VAL A 216 -7.61 -10.13 20.72
C VAL A 216 -7.74 -11.49 21.38
N THR A 217 -7.37 -11.57 22.66
CA THR A 217 -7.39 -12.80 23.46
C THR A 217 -8.25 -12.62 24.70
N LYS A 218 -8.64 -13.74 25.30
CA LYS A 218 -9.25 -13.79 26.63
C LYS A 218 -8.34 -14.61 27.53
N GLU A 219 -7.73 -13.96 28.52
CA GLU A 219 -6.81 -14.58 29.48
C GLU A 219 -7.39 -14.36 30.88
N GLY A 220 -7.60 -15.45 31.65
CA GLY A 220 -8.15 -15.36 33.01
C GLY A 220 -9.50 -14.61 33.08
N GLY A 221 -10.36 -14.79 32.08
CA GLY A 221 -11.66 -14.10 32.02
C GLY A 221 -11.62 -12.67 31.45
N LYS A 222 -10.45 -12.03 31.39
CA LYS A 222 -10.28 -10.65 30.91
C LYS A 222 -9.94 -10.62 29.41
N VAL A 223 -10.62 -9.77 28.66
CA VAL A 223 -10.32 -9.57 27.24
C VAL A 223 -9.16 -8.58 27.10
N ARG A 224 -8.17 -8.94 26.29
CA ARG A 224 -6.98 -8.12 26.01
C ARG A 224 -6.85 -7.89 24.51
N ILE A 225 -6.48 -6.67 24.15
CA ILE A 225 -6.13 -6.29 22.78
C ILE A 225 -4.61 -6.17 22.72
N LEU A 226 -3.99 -6.77 21.72
CA LEU A 226 -2.54 -6.81 21.53
C LEU A 226 -2.21 -6.18 20.17
N PRO A 227 -2.07 -4.84 20.09
CA PRO A 227 -1.87 -4.10 18.83
C PRO A 227 -0.62 -4.52 18.05
N GLU A 228 0.41 -5.02 18.73
CA GLU A 228 1.70 -5.43 18.17
C GLU A 228 1.69 -6.89 17.69
N GLU A 229 0.61 -7.64 17.93
CA GLU A 229 0.42 -9.00 17.44
C GLU A 229 -0.67 -9.05 16.38
N LYS A 230 -0.43 -9.79 15.29
CA LYS A 230 -1.44 -10.01 14.25
C LYS A 230 -2.49 -11.03 14.68
N MET A 231 -3.74 -10.84 14.27
CA MET A 231 -4.80 -11.83 14.47
C MET A 231 -4.65 -13.06 13.55
N ASP A 232 -5.31 -14.16 13.93
CA ASP A 232 -5.60 -15.28 13.02
C ASP A 232 -7.10 -15.32 12.70
N PRO A 233 -7.50 -15.04 11.44
CA PRO A 233 -8.91 -15.08 11.06
C PRO A 233 -9.44 -16.50 10.75
N SER A 234 -8.57 -17.51 10.62
CA SER A 234 -8.93 -18.83 10.06
C SER A 234 -10.09 -19.51 10.80
N SER A 235 -10.04 -19.56 12.13
CA SER A 235 -11.09 -20.22 12.92
C SER A 235 -12.43 -19.50 12.79
N ALA A 236 -12.43 -18.17 12.84
CA ALA A 236 -13.66 -17.39 12.73
C ALA A 236 -14.29 -17.53 11.34
N ILE A 237 -13.49 -17.48 10.27
CA ILE A 237 -14.00 -17.66 8.90
C ILE A 237 -14.57 -19.06 8.72
N ARG A 238 -13.88 -20.10 9.21
CA ARG A 238 -14.39 -21.47 9.13
C ARG A 238 -15.74 -21.61 9.84
N THR A 239 -15.86 -21.12 11.07
CA THR A 239 -17.12 -21.19 11.81
C THR A 239 -18.24 -20.38 11.14
N ILE A 240 -17.95 -19.19 10.59
CA ILE A 240 -18.97 -18.41 9.85
C ILE A 240 -19.43 -19.17 8.60
N ALA A 241 -18.51 -19.80 7.88
CA ALA A 241 -18.85 -20.61 6.70
C ALA A 241 -19.73 -21.82 7.06
N GLU A 242 -19.38 -22.53 8.14
CA GLU A 242 -20.16 -23.66 8.68
C GLU A 242 -21.58 -23.24 9.08
N ILE A 243 -21.71 -22.14 9.85
CA ILE A 243 -23.00 -21.57 10.26
C ILE A 243 -23.90 -21.29 9.04
N CYS A 244 -23.32 -20.74 7.98
CA CYS A 244 -24.06 -20.38 6.78
C CYS A 244 -24.17 -21.51 5.76
N GLY A 245 -23.80 -22.76 6.12
CA GLY A 245 -23.97 -23.93 5.27
C GLY A 245 -23.04 -24.01 4.05
N PHE A 246 -21.92 -23.29 4.05
CA PHE A 246 -20.96 -23.36 2.95
C PHE A 246 -20.18 -24.67 3.00
N LEU A 247 -20.08 -25.34 1.85
CA LEU A 247 -19.26 -26.54 1.69
C LEU A 247 -17.79 -26.30 2.07
N HIS A 248 -17.28 -25.11 1.75
CA HIS A 248 -15.90 -24.72 2.03
C HIS A 248 -15.82 -23.27 2.52
N PRO A 249 -14.93 -22.96 3.49
CA PRO A 249 -14.65 -21.58 3.87
C PRO A 249 -14.06 -20.78 2.70
N TRP A 250 -14.53 -19.54 2.53
CA TRP A 250 -13.94 -18.63 1.55
C TRP A 250 -12.59 -18.10 2.05
N PHE A 251 -11.50 -18.57 1.45
CA PHE A 251 -10.16 -18.01 1.67
C PHE A 251 -9.79 -17.02 0.56
N ASN A 252 -8.84 -16.11 0.83
CA ASN A 252 -8.36 -15.11 -0.13
C ASN A 252 -7.98 -15.69 -1.51
N HIS A 253 -7.57 -16.95 -1.57
CA HIS A 253 -7.28 -17.62 -2.83
C HIS A 253 -8.53 -17.78 -3.71
N ARG A 254 -9.70 -18.13 -3.13
CA ARG A 254 -10.98 -18.23 -3.84
C ARG A 254 -11.48 -16.85 -4.30
N CYS A 255 -11.35 -15.81 -3.46
CA CYS A 255 -11.63 -14.42 -3.87
C CYS A 255 -10.76 -13.99 -5.06
N ARG A 256 -9.48 -14.39 -5.10
CA ARG A 256 -8.58 -14.10 -6.23
C ARG A 256 -9.00 -14.79 -7.53
N TYR A 257 -9.61 -15.98 -7.48
CA TYR A 257 -10.18 -16.58 -8.69
C TYR A 257 -11.39 -15.82 -9.17
N GLY A 258 -12.37 -15.56 -8.29
CA GLY A 258 -13.57 -14.80 -8.65
C GLY A 258 -13.24 -13.43 -9.23
N GLY A 259 -12.46 -12.63 -8.50
CA GLY A 259 -12.01 -11.34 -9.00
C GLY A 259 -11.11 -11.42 -10.23
N GLY A 260 -10.31 -12.48 -10.37
CA GLY A 260 -9.52 -12.73 -11.57
C GLY A 260 -10.38 -12.97 -12.81
N LEU A 261 -11.48 -13.71 -12.67
CA LEU A 261 -12.44 -13.93 -13.74
C LEU A 261 -13.17 -12.63 -14.12
N ILE A 262 -13.61 -11.84 -13.14
CA ILE A 262 -14.25 -10.53 -13.38
C ILE A 262 -13.30 -9.61 -14.15
N LEU A 263 -12.06 -9.47 -13.67
CA LEU A 263 -11.05 -8.65 -14.33
C LEU A 263 -10.84 -9.10 -15.78
N ASN A 264 -10.57 -10.39 -15.99
CA ASN A 264 -10.31 -10.91 -17.35
C ASN A 264 -11.49 -10.72 -18.33
N LYS A 265 -12.73 -10.69 -17.83
CA LYS A 265 -13.92 -10.41 -18.65
C LYS A 265 -14.15 -8.91 -18.88
N SER A 266 -13.66 -8.05 -18.00
CA SER A 266 -13.81 -6.60 -18.15
C SER A 266 -12.91 -6.07 -19.27
N ALA A 267 -13.50 -5.39 -20.25
CA ALA A 267 -12.76 -4.74 -21.34
C ALA A 267 -11.75 -3.69 -20.81
N SER A 268 -12.02 -3.15 -19.62
CA SER A 268 -11.28 -2.10 -18.96
C SER A 268 -10.11 -2.58 -18.10
N ALA A 269 -9.94 -3.89 -17.81
CA ALA A 269 -9.00 -4.31 -16.77
C ALA A 269 -8.46 -5.77 -16.89
N ARG A 270 -7.32 -6.02 -17.56
CA ARG A 270 -6.65 -7.33 -17.40
C ARG A 270 -6.09 -7.49 -15.98
N PHE A 271 -6.14 -8.71 -15.40
CA PHE A 271 -5.76 -8.94 -13.99
C PHE A 271 -4.38 -8.35 -13.63
N TRP A 272 -3.37 -8.69 -14.43
CA TRP A 272 -2.00 -8.23 -14.19
C TRP A 272 -1.82 -6.74 -14.44
N THR A 273 -2.44 -6.17 -15.48
CA THR A 273 -2.30 -4.73 -15.77
C THR A 273 -2.97 -3.86 -14.73
N THR A 274 -3.96 -4.41 -14.01
CA THR A 274 -4.72 -3.69 -12.99
C THR A 274 -4.08 -3.75 -11.61
N ILE A 275 -3.49 -4.92 -11.27
CA ILE A 275 -2.98 -5.21 -9.93
C ILE A 275 -1.44 -5.12 -9.86
N ILE A 276 -0.70 -4.91 -10.96
CA ILE A 276 0.75 -4.65 -10.90
C ILE A 276 1.12 -3.18 -10.65
N PRO A 277 0.37 -2.16 -11.12
CA PRO A 277 0.73 -0.77 -10.89
C PRO A 277 0.89 -0.45 -9.41
N ARG A 278 1.88 0.40 -9.08
CA ARG A 278 2.13 0.87 -7.70
C ARG A 278 0.90 1.50 -7.06
N THR A 279 0.02 2.10 -7.85
CA THR A 279 -1.28 2.61 -7.40
C THR A 279 -2.34 2.08 -8.36
N VAL A 280 -3.32 1.36 -7.81
CA VAL A 280 -4.43 0.82 -8.60
C VAL A 280 -5.34 1.97 -9.00
N SER A 281 -5.44 2.24 -10.30
CA SER A 281 -6.14 3.39 -10.86
C SER A 281 -7.61 3.14 -11.21
N ILE A 282 -8.12 1.96 -10.86
CA ILE A 282 -9.52 1.55 -11.08
C ILE A 282 -10.15 1.30 -9.72
N ASN A 283 -11.40 1.72 -9.55
CA ASN A 283 -12.12 1.47 -8.30
C ASN A 283 -12.53 0.01 -8.28
N MET A 284 -11.83 -0.78 -7.46
CA MET A 284 -12.04 -2.22 -7.41
C MET A 284 -13.38 -2.60 -6.77
N GLN A 285 -13.94 -1.76 -5.92
CA GLN A 285 -15.18 -2.06 -5.23
C GLN A 285 -16.37 -2.20 -6.20
N PRO A 286 -16.76 -1.16 -6.96
CA PRO A 286 -17.79 -1.28 -7.99
C PRO A 286 -17.40 -2.29 -9.08
N LEU A 287 -16.14 -2.36 -9.49
CA LEU A 287 -15.72 -3.30 -10.53
C LEU A 287 -15.98 -4.76 -10.16
N ILE A 288 -15.62 -5.16 -8.93
CA ILE A 288 -15.86 -6.51 -8.43
C ILE A 288 -17.34 -6.76 -8.20
N SER A 289 -18.11 -5.71 -7.89
CA SER A 289 -19.57 -5.74 -7.84
C SER A 289 -20.25 -5.67 -9.23
N VAL A 290 -19.49 -5.69 -10.34
CA VAL A 290 -20.00 -5.60 -11.72
C VAL A 290 -20.78 -4.29 -11.98
N LEU A 291 -20.34 -3.21 -11.35
CA LEU A 291 -20.85 -1.84 -11.51
C LEU A 291 -19.82 -0.94 -12.20
N ASP A 292 -20.24 0.27 -12.61
CA ASP A 292 -19.33 1.26 -13.19
C ASP A 292 -18.23 1.66 -12.18
N PRO A 293 -16.94 1.48 -12.52
CA PRO A 293 -15.83 1.84 -11.65
C PRO A 293 -15.66 3.34 -11.36
N ASN A 294 -16.44 4.21 -11.98
CA ASN A 294 -16.35 5.66 -11.83
C ASN A 294 -14.91 6.15 -12.13
N ALA A 295 -14.50 5.96 -13.38
CA ALA A 295 -13.18 6.35 -13.86
C ALA A 295 -12.84 7.84 -13.64
N PRO A 296 -13.78 8.81 -13.75
CA PRO A 296 -13.51 10.22 -13.45
C PRO A 296 -13.05 10.45 -12.00
N LEU A 297 -13.72 9.83 -11.02
CA LEU A 297 -13.33 9.90 -9.61
C LEU A 297 -11.94 9.33 -9.38
N MET A 298 -11.68 8.12 -9.88
CA MET A 298 -10.39 7.48 -9.70
C MET A 298 -9.27 8.25 -10.38
N ARG A 299 -9.52 8.86 -11.55
CA ARG A 299 -8.55 9.74 -12.22
C ARG A 299 -8.27 10.98 -11.38
N ALA A 300 -9.28 11.58 -10.75
CA ALA A 300 -9.12 12.74 -9.88
C ALA A 300 -8.26 12.43 -8.64
N ILE A 301 -8.46 11.25 -8.04
CA ILE A 301 -7.71 10.82 -6.84
C ILE A 301 -6.30 10.33 -7.20
N THR A 302 -6.07 9.73 -8.36
CA THR A 302 -4.76 9.10 -8.66
C THR A 302 -3.79 10.02 -9.41
N ARG A 303 -4.27 11.11 -10.02
CA ARG A 303 -3.42 12.05 -10.77
C ARG A 303 -2.51 12.89 -9.86
N ILE A 304 -1.38 13.34 -10.42
CA ILE A 304 -0.44 14.26 -9.75
C ILE A 304 -1.11 15.55 -9.24
N GLY A 305 -2.14 16.03 -9.95
CA GLY A 305 -2.93 17.20 -9.59
C GLY A 305 -3.66 17.09 -8.25
N ARG A 306 -3.81 15.88 -7.68
CA ARG A 306 -4.35 15.70 -6.33
C ARG A 306 -3.51 16.45 -5.28
N TRP A 307 -2.21 16.58 -5.51
CA TRP A 307 -1.27 17.26 -4.60
C TRP A 307 -1.07 18.74 -4.92
N LEU A 308 -1.94 19.32 -5.74
CA LEU A 308 -1.91 20.74 -6.07
C LEU A 308 -2.21 21.56 -4.80
N ASP A 309 -1.31 22.49 -4.49
CA ASP A 309 -1.49 23.51 -3.47
C ASP A 309 -0.81 24.79 -3.95
N LYS A 310 -1.59 25.80 -4.34
CA LYS A 310 -1.07 27.07 -4.88
C LYS A 310 -0.21 27.85 -3.86
N ARG A 311 -0.32 27.52 -2.58
CA ARG A 311 0.48 28.12 -1.50
C ARG A 311 1.88 27.52 -1.37
N ARG A 312 2.18 26.41 -2.06
CA ARG A 312 3.49 25.76 -1.96
C ARG A 312 4.59 26.75 -2.37
N PRO A 313 5.64 26.98 -1.54
CA PRO A 313 6.69 27.95 -1.83
C PRO A 313 7.30 27.74 -3.23
N ARG A 314 7.26 28.79 -4.05
CA ARG A 314 7.83 28.80 -5.41
C ARG A 314 9.20 29.46 -5.46
N HIS A 315 9.39 30.46 -4.62
CA HIS A 315 10.60 31.27 -4.52
C HIS A 315 11.01 31.43 -3.05
N LEU A 316 12.30 31.63 -2.83
CA LEU A 316 12.80 32.06 -1.52
C LEU A 316 12.52 33.55 -1.35
N THR A 317 12.17 33.96 -0.13
CA THR A 317 12.12 35.39 0.23
C THR A 317 13.53 35.97 0.25
N ASP A 318 13.67 37.29 0.23
CA ASP A 318 15.00 37.91 0.24
C ASP A 318 15.76 37.64 1.54
N ALA A 319 15.05 37.56 2.67
CA ALA A 319 15.62 37.10 3.94
C ALA A 319 16.17 35.66 3.84
N GLN A 320 15.44 34.74 3.21
CA GLN A 320 15.90 33.36 3.01
C GLN A 320 17.09 33.28 2.04
N LYS A 321 17.13 34.12 1.01
CA LYS A 321 18.29 34.22 0.11
C LYS A 321 19.51 34.76 0.86
N ALA A 322 19.33 35.72 1.76
CA ALA A 322 20.43 36.26 2.58
C ALA A 322 21.07 35.16 3.45
N THR A 323 20.27 34.23 3.99
CA THR A 323 20.81 33.05 4.70
C THR A 323 21.68 32.17 3.79
N VAL A 324 21.32 32.01 2.51
CA VAL A 324 22.13 31.26 1.54
C VAL A 324 23.45 31.97 1.26
N GLU A 325 23.46 33.31 1.20
CA GLU A 325 24.71 34.07 1.04
C GLU A 325 25.65 33.87 2.23
N GLN A 326 25.15 33.57 3.43
CA GLN A 326 25.97 33.29 4.62
C GLN A 326 26.44 31.82 4.72
N ASP A 327 26.04 30.93 3.80
CA ASP A 327 26.42 29.52 3.84
C ASP A 327 27.94 29.35 3.70
N LEU A 328 28.55 28.59 4.61
CA LEU A 328 30.00 28.37 4.68
C LEU A 328 30.57 27.87 3.35
N GLU A 329 29.85 26.99 2.65
CA GLU A 329 30.29 26.45 1.37
C GLU A 329 30.37 27.55 0.30
N LEU A 330 29.40 28.47 0.29
CA LEU A 330 29.41 29.59 -0.66
C LEU A 330 30.52 30.59 -0.33
N GLN A 331 30.70 30.90 0.95
CA GLN A 331 31.74 31.81 1.42
C GLN A 331 33.14 31.31 1.07
N GLU A 332 33.42 30.01 1.22
CA GLU A 332 34.70 29.44 0.79
C GLU A 332 34.99 29.62 -0.70
N VAL A 333 33.97 29.42 -1.55
CA VAL A 333 34.12 29.53 -3.01
C VAL A 333 34.28 31.01 -3.41
N ILE A 334 33.58 31.93 -2.73
CA ILE A 334 33.77 33.38 -2.87
C ILE A 334 35.21 33.76 -2.49
N HIS A 335 35.72 33.31 -1.34
CA HIS A 335 37.11 33.57 -0.96
C HIS A 335 38.14 33.00 -1.96
N LYS A 336 37.86 31.85 -2.58
CA LYS A 336 38.71 31.27 -3.64
C LYS A 336 38.66 32.11 -4.93
N ARG A 337 37.50 32.70 -5.26
CA ARG A 337 37.34 33.65 -6.38
C ARG A 337 38.12 34.93 -6.11
N ASP A 338 37.99 35.55 -4.93
CA ASP A 338 38.62 36.84 -4.62
C ASP A 338 40.15 36.75 -4.58
N ARG A 339 40.68 35.59 -4.18
CA ARG A 339 42.11 35.29 -4.29
C ARG A 339 42.56 35.12 -5.74
N ALA A 340 41.73 34.52 -6.59
CA ALA A 340 42.04 34.37 -8.01
C ALA A 340 41.96 35.71 -8.76
N GLU A 341 41.03 36.59 -8.38
CA GLU A 341 40.91 37.95 -8.91
C GLU A 341 42.16 38.77 -8.64
N ARG A 342 42.59 38.84 -7.36
CA ARG A 342 43.81 39.55 -6.97
C ARG A 342 45.04 39.08 -7.75
N ARG A 343 45.19 37.76 -7.96
CA ARG A 343 46.29 37.20 -8.76
C ARG A 343 46.18 37.52 -10.25
N ALA A 344 44.97 37.54 -10.81
CA ALA A 344 44.75 37.90 -12.21
C ALA A 344 45.13 39.37 -12.46
N VAL A 345 44.74 40.27 -11.55
CA VAL A 345 45.10 41.70 -11.61
C VAL A 345 46.61 41.91 -11.46
N GLN A 346 47.25 41.21 -10.51
CA GLN A 346 48.70 41.37 -10.27
C GLN A 346 49.58 40.83 -11.40
N THR A 347 49.26 39.64 -11.93
CA THR A 347 50.14 38.95 -12.90
C THR A 347 49.81 39.28 -14.35
N ASN A 348 48.60 39.79 -14.62
CA ASN A 348 48.01 39.99 -15.94
C ASN A 348 48.19 38.80 -16.91
N SER A 349 48.35 37.59 -16.37
CA SER A 349 48.68 36.40 -17.17
C SER A 349 47.40 35.75 -17.72
N PRO A 350 47.41 35.25 -18.98
CA PRO A 350 46.25 34.57 -19.56
C PRO A 350 45.75 33.39 -18.71
N GLY A 351 46.67 32.66 -18.07
CA GLY A 351 46.34 31.55 -17.16
C GLY A 351 45.63 32.00 -15.88
N ALA A 352 46.03 33.13 -15.28
CA ALA A 352 45.38 33.67 -14.08
C ALA A 352 43.99 34.22 -14.39
N ILE A 353 43.81 34.89 -15.54
CA ILE A 353 42.51 35.38 -16.01
C ILE A 353 41.55 34.21 -16.24
N LYS A 354 41.99 33.15 -16.93
CA LYS A 354 41.19 31.93 -17.14
C LYS A 354 40.80 31.25 -15.83
N LYS A 355 41.70 31.22 -14.85
CA LYS A 355 41.43 30.66 -13.51
C LYS A 355 40.41 31.49 -12.74
N PHE A 356 40.51 32.82 -12.79
CA PHE A 356 39.51 33.72 -12.19
C PHE A 356 38.13 33.52 -12.81
N ALA A 357 38.05 33.46 -14.15
CA ALA A 357 36.78 33.19 -14.86
C ALA A 357 36.15 31.87 -14.40
N ARG A 358 36.94 30.80 -14.29
CA ARG A 358 36.46 29.51 -13.76
C ARG A 358 35.95 29.62 -12.32
N ARG A 359 36.61 30.39 -11.44
CA ARG A 359 36.16 30.59 -10.07
C ARG A 359 34.89 31.43 -9.96
N LYS A 360 34.68 32.39 -10.87
CA LYS A 360 33.41 33.12 -10.99
C LYS A 360 32.27 32.17 -11.35
N ASP A 361 32.52 31.24 -12.26
CA ASP A 361 31.55 30.19 -12.61
C ASP A 361 31.29 29.24 -11.44
N ASP A 362 32.33 28.85 -10.69
CA ASP A 362 32.19 28.01 -9.49
C ASP A 362 31.27 28.69 -8.46
N VAL A 363 31.45 29.99 -8.18
CA VAL A 363 30.57 30.75 -7.28
C VAL A 363 29.12 30.71 -7.77
N LYS A 364 28.88 30.98 -9.06
CA LYS A 364 27.53 30.96 -9.64
C LYS A 364 26.86 29.58 -9.51
N LYS A 365 27.61 28.50 -9.79
CA LYS A 365 27.13 27.12 -9.68
C LYS A 365 26.80 26.76 -8.23
N THR A 366 27.71 27.05 -7.29
CA THR A 366 27.51 26.78 -5.86
C THR A 366 26.30 27.53 -5.32
N ARG A 367 26.18 28.83 -5.61
CA ARG A 367 25.03 29.64 -5.22
C ARG A 367 23.72 29.06 -5.73
N ASN A 368 23.63 28.74 -7.02
CA ASN A 368 22.42 28.17 -7.60
C ASN A 368 22.04 26.81 -6.99
N ARG A 369 23.03 25.96 -6.70
CA ARG A 369 22.82 24.67 -6.03
C ARG A 369 22.28 24.86 -4.62
N LEU A 370 22.84 25.79 -3.84
CA LEU A 370 22.38 26.07 -2.49
C LEU A 370 20.97 26.68 -2.48
N LEU A 371 20.71 27.67 -3.34
CA LEU A 371 19.35 28.22 -3.51
C LEU A 371 18.33 27.13 -3.85
N TYR A 372 18.69 26.18 -4.71
CA TYR A 372 17.85 25.03 -5.02
C TYR A 372 17.63 24.12 -3.78
N ARG A 373 18.71 23.81 -3.04
CA ARG A 373 18.66 22.96 -1.83
C ARG A 373 17.76 23.58 -0.77
N TYR A 374 17.97 24.84 -0.41
CA TYR A 374 17.17 25.55 0.60
C TYR A 374 15.71 25.67 0.15
N ARG A 375 15.45 25.99 -1.12
CA ARG A 375 14.07 26.02 -1.64
C ARG A 375 13.40 24.65 -1.53
N LYS A 376 14.14 23.56 -1.78
CA LYS A 376 13.62 22.20 -1.62
C LYS A 376 13.26 21.93 -0.16
N GLN A 377 14.15 22.27 0.77
CA GLN A 377 13.93 22.12 2.21
C GLN A 377 12.68 22.88 2.69
N PHE A 378 12.54 24.17 2.36
CA PHE A 378 11.34 24.93 2.73
C PHE A 378 10.04 24.34 2.16
N ARG A 379 10.10 23.73 0.97
CA ARG A 379 8.93 23.04 0.41
C ARG A 379 8.61 21.75 1.17
N GLU A 380 9.62 21.03 1.64
CA GLU A 380 9.45 19.83 2.48
C GLU A 380 8.86 20.21 3.85
N GLU A 381 9.38 21.25 4.50
CA GLU A 381 8.86 21.81 5.77
C GLU A 381 7.41 22.31 5.63
N PHE A 382 7.10 22.99 4.52
CA PHE A 382 5.74 23.42 4.22
C PHE A 382 4.77 22.25 4.07
N ASP A 383 5.20 21.12 3.51
CA ASP A 383 4.35 19.95 3.38
C ASP A 383 4.27 19.15 4.70
N ALA A 384 5.31 19.17 5.53
CA ALA A 384 5.32 18.57 6.87
C ALA A 384 4.43 19.30 7.88
N SER A 385 4.42 20.64 7.87
CA SER A 385 3.59 21.48 8.77
C SER A 385 2.07 21.38 8.56
N LYS A 386 1.63 20.66 7.52
CA LYS A 386 0.21 20.37 7.25
C LYS A 386 -0.29 19.08 7.88
N LEU A 387 0.61 18.28 8.46
CA LEU A 387 0.33 17.04 9.19
C LEU A 387 0.44 17.32 10.68
#